data_AF-A0A7W1GV06-F1
#
_entry.id   AF-A0A7W1GV06-F1
#
_cell.length_a   1.000
_cell.length_b   1.000
_cell.length_c   1.000
_cell.angle_alpha   90.00
_cell.angle_beta   90.00
_cell.angle_gamma   90.00
#
_symmetry.space_group_name_H-M   'P 1'
#
loop_
_entity.id
_entity.type
_entity.pdbx_description
1 polymer ?
#
loop_
_entity_poly.entity_id
_entity_poly.type
_entity_poly.pdbx_seq_one_letter_code
_entity_poly.pdbx_strand_id
1 'polypeptide(L)'
;MATKKEIKQHLKIALEEVGGIEPWFDEMVNSWIFEHPSYPVGCDGSSRDEVIKKYPLYLEEFINERLNNNISPSVEVRIKGKGGKREGAGRPVNPNKEAKVRVYLPLDIANLLKEPGVLTYLRGLIHACHHAHL
;
A
#
# COMPACT_ATOMS: atom_id res chain seq x y z
N MET A 1 -3.73 -10.99 6.70
CA MET A 1 -2.40 -11.63 6.78
C MET A 1 -2.13 -12.30 5.45
N ALA A 2 -0.90 -12.21 4.97
CA ALA A 2 -0.49 -12.86 3.72
C ALA A 2 -0.67 -14.37 3.81
N THR A 3 -1.15 -14.99 2.73
CA THR A 3 -1.29 -16.45 2.69
C THR A 3 0.04 -17.11 2.32
N LYS A 4 0.27 -18.35 2.79
CA LYS A 4 1.47 -19.14 2.41
C LYS A 4 1.64 -19.29 0.88
N LYS A 5 0.55 -19.26 0.12
CA LYS A 5 0.59 -19.34 -1.36
C LYS A 5 1.11 -18.04 -1.97
N GLU A 6 0.64 -16.88 -1.49
CA GLU A 6 1.12 -15.57 -1.96
C GLU A 6 2.60 -15.37 -1.64
N ILE A 7 3.04 -15.74 -0.42
CA ILE A 7 4.45 -15.65 -0.02
C ILE A 7 5.33 -16.45 -0.99
N LYS A 8 4.96 -17.70 -1.30
CA LYS A 8 5.71 -18.53 -2.25
C LYS A 8 5.75 -17.97 -3.67
N GLN A 9 4.66 -17.37 -4.14
CA GLN A 9 4.63 -16.73 -5.46
C GLN A 9 5.59 -15.54 -5.51
N HIS A 10 5.53 -14.68 -4.50
CA HIS A 10 6.45 -13.54 -4.40
C HIS A 10 7.91 -13.98 -4.24
N LEU A 11 8.17 -15.04 -3.46
CA LEU A 11 9.51 -15.60 -3.29
C LEU A 11 10.08 -16.10 -4.61
N LYS A 12 9.27 -16.80 -5.41
CA LYS A 12 9.69 -17.28 -6.73
C LYS A 12 10.09 -16.11 -7.64
N ILE A 13 9.26 -15.08 -7.72
CA ILE A 13 9.54 -13.88 -8.52
C ILE A 13 10.82 -13.19 -8.03
N ALA A 14 10.97 -13.03 -6.71
CA ALA A 14 12.13 -12.40 -6.12
C ALA A 14 13.42 -13.18 -6.39
N LEU A 15 13.39 -14.52 -6.32
CA LEU A 15 14.55 -15.35 -6.66
C LEU A 15 14.89 -15.29 -8.16
N GLU A 16 13.89 -15.20 -9.04
CA GLU A 16 14.12 -14.97 -10.48
C GLU A 16 14.76 -13.60 -10.75
N GLU A 17 14.35 -12.56 -10.02
CA GLU A 17 14.93 -11.21 -10.10
C GLU A 17 16.35 -11.12 -9.53
N VAL A 18 16.64 -11.83 -8.43
CA VAL A 18 17.97 -11.91 -7.83
C VAL A 18 18.92 -12.67 -8.75
N GLY A 19 18.44 -13.71 -9.44
CA GLY A 19 19.25 -14.53 -10.33
C GLY A 19 20.24 -15.40 -9.57
N GLY A 20 21.52 -15.33 -9.93
CA GLY A 20 22.58 -16.14 -9.33
C GLY A 20 22.97 -15.64 -7.93
N ILE A 21 22.84 -16.50 -6.93
CA ILE A 21 23.37 -16.23 -5.59
C ILE A 21 24.86 -16.54 -5.62
N GLU A 22 25.68 -15.50 -5.72
CA GLU A 22 27.15 -15.59 -5.75
C GLU A 22 27.76 -14.95 -4.50
N PRO A 23 27.88 -15.69 -3.39
CA PRO A 23 28.50 -15.17 -2.18
C PRO A 23 29.99 -14.89 -2.41
N TRP A 24 30.49 -13.83 -1.79
CA TRP A 24 31.91 -13.52 -1.71
C TRP A 24 32.41 -13.74 -0.28
N PHE A 25 33.69 -14.07 -0.14
CA PHE A 25 34.31 -14.17 1.17
C PHE A 25 34.81 -12.80 1.61
N ASP A 26 34.45 -12.39 2.82
CA ASP A 26 34.92 -11.16 3.44
C ASP A 26 35.94 -11.49 4.54
N GLU A 27 37.19 -11.07 4.34
CA GLU A 27 38.29 -11.30 5.26
C GLU A 27 38.17 -10.51 6.57
N MET A 28 37.45 -9.37 6.57
CA MET A 28 37.30 -8.56 7.79
C MET A 28 36.37 -9.25 8.79
N VAL A 29 35.33 -9.89 8.29
CA VAL A 29 34.33 -10.60 9.11
C VAL A 29 34.60 -12.11 9.17
N ASN A 30 35.56 -12.59 8.39
CA ASN A 30 35.95 -13.99 8.25
C ASN A 30 34.75 -14.91 7.92
N SER A 31 33.89 -14.45 7.00
CA SER A 31 32.64 -15.11 6.63
C SER A 31 32.33 -14.96 5.16
N TRP A 32 31.58 -15.91 4.61
CA TRP A 32 30.95 -15.77 3.30
C TRP A 32 29.71 -14.89 3.43
N ILE A 33 29.57 -13.91 2.56
CA ILE A 33 28.48 -12.93 2.59
C ILE A 33 27.83 -12.88 1.22
N PHE A 34 26.51 -12.71 1.20
CA PHE A 34 25.77 -12.35 -0.01
C PHE A 34 24.74 -11.27 0.32
N GLU A 35 24.76 -10.21 -0.49
CA GLU A 35 23.77 -9.14 -0.46
C GLU A 35 23.35 -8.81 -1.88
N HIS A 36 22.09 -8.45 -2.08
CA HIS A 36 21.57 -8.06 -3.38
C HIS A 36 21.15 -6.58 -3.38
N PRO A 37 21.50 -5.77 -4.39
CA PRO A 37 21.21 -4.34 -4.37
C PRO A 37 19.71 -4.01 -4.36
N SER A 38 18.87 -4.89 -4.94
CA SER A 38 17.42 -4.66 -5.02
C SER A 38 16.65 -5.13 -3.77
N TYR A 39 17.26 -5.96 -2.95
CA TYR A 39 16.64 -6.55 -1.77
C TYR A 39 17.52 -6.28 -0.56
N PRO A 40 17.06 -5.50 0.45
CA PRO A 40 17.84 -5.14 1.62
C PRO A 40 17.90 -6.30 2.63
N VAL A 41 18.27 -7.48 2.12
CA VAL A 41 18.46 -8.72 2.83
C VAL A 41 19.89 -9.15 2.53
N GLY A 42 20.69 -9.24 3.58
CA GLY A 42 22.04 -9.81 3.53
C GLY A 42 22.08 -11.09 4.37
N CYS A 43 22.92 -12.03 3.98
CA CYS A 43 23.14 -13.25 4.75
C CYS A 43 24.64 -13.55 4.79
N ASP A 44 25.12 -13.91 5.98
CA ASP A 44 26.46 -14.44 6.20
C ASP A 44 26.44 -15.95 6.55
N GLY A 45 27.56 -16.60 6.33
CA GLY A 45 27.73 -18.02 6.61
C GLY A 45 29.19 -18.46 6.66
N SER A 46 29.41 -19.64 7.23
CA SER A 46 30.74 -20.24 7.34
C SER A 46 31.25 -20.83 6.02
N SER A 47 30.35 -21.07 5.06
CA SER A 47 30.67 -21.58 3.73
C SER A 47 29.79 -20.97 2.64
N ARG A 48 30.28 -20.98 1.40
CA ARG A 48 29.54 -20.52 0.22
C ARG A 48 28.18 -21.23 0.07
N ASP A 49 28.18 -22.56 0.21
CA ASP A 49 26.96 -23.37 0.06
C ASP A 49 25.93 -23.11 1.16
N GLU A 50 26.39 -22.77 2.36
CA GLU A 50 25.52 -22.39 3.46
C GLU A 50 24.77 -21.09 3.15
N VAL A 51 25.47 -20.08 2.64
CA VAL A 51 24.85 -18.80 2.25
C VAL A 51 23.83 -18.99 1.13
N ILE A 52 24.16 -19.81 0.12
CA ILE A 52 23.24 -20.13 -0.99
C ILE A 52 21.94 -20.78 -0.47
N LYS A 53 22.02 -21.65 0.54
CA LYS A 53 20.84 -22.31 1.13
C LYS A 53 20.07 -21.41 2.10
N LYS A 54 20.78 -20.56 2.84
CA LYS A 54 20.18 -19.66 3.84
C LYS A 54 19.46 -18.48 3.19
N TYR A 55 20.06 -17.85 2.19
CA TYR A 55 19.55 -16.60 1.62
C TYR A 55 18.05 -16.65 1.19
N PRO A 56 17.57 -17.71 0.52
CA PRO A 56 16.15 -17.84 0.20
C PRO A 56 15.21 -17.82 1.41
N LEU A 57 15.66 -18.33 2.57
CA LEU A 57 14.87 -18.34 3.81
C LEU A 57 14.72 -16.92 4.38
N TYR A 58 15.82 -16.16 4.42
CA TYR A 58 15.78 -14.75 4.83
C TYR A 58 14.94 -13.91 3.88
N LEU A 59 15.00 -14.18 2.57
CA LEU A 59 14.17 -13.51 1.59
C LEU A 59 12.68 -13.84 1.76
N GLU A 60 12.34 -15.08 2.14
CA GLU A 60 10.97 -15.49 2.47
C GLU A 60 10.42 -14.75 3.70
N GLU A 61 11.22 -14.65 4.77
CA GLU A 61 10.87 -13.88 5.97
C GLU A 61 10.64 -12.42 5.63
N PHE A 62 11.54 -11.81 4.86
CA PHE A 62 11.41 -10.45 4.38
C PHE A 62 10.11 -10.23 3.59
N ILE A 63 9.77 -11.14 2.68
CA ILE A 63 8.53 -11.06 1.90
C ILE A 63 7.29 -11.19 2.81
N ASN A 64 7.35 -12.07 3.81
CA ASN A 64 6.27 -12.22 4.77
C ASN A 64 6.06 -10.93 5.59
N GLU A 65 7.13 -10.31 6.10
CA GLU A 65 7.04 -9.02 6.80
C GLU A 65 6.47 -7.93 5.88
N ARG A 66 6.93 -7.90 4.62
CA ARG A 66 6.47 -6.94 3.61
C ARG A 66 4.98 -7.04 3.35
N LEU A 67 4.49 -8.25 3.07
CA LEU A 67 3.08 -8.48 2.74
C LEU A 67 2.16 -8.23 3.94
N ASN A 68 2.67 -8.34 5.16
CA ASN A 68 1.95 -7.99 6.38
C ASN A 68 2.07 -6.51 6.77
N ASN A 69 2.75 -5.67 5.96
CA ASN A 69 3.02 -4.26 6.23
C ASN A 69 3.86 -4.01 7.49
N ASN A 70 4.71 -4.95 7.87
CA ASN A 70 5.61 -4.81 9.02
C ASN A 70 6.98 -4.22 8.65
N ILE A 71 7.12 -3.70 7.44
CA ILE A 71 8.35 -3.10 6.94
C ILE A 71 8.21 -1.59 6.91
N SER A 72 9.31 -0.91 7.24
CA SER A 72 9.36 0.56 7.19
C SER A 72 9.12 1.10 5.77
N PRO A 73 8.40 2.23 5.62
CA PRO A 73 8.15 2.83 4.30
C PRO A 73 9.43 3.16 3.52
N SER A 74 10.54 3.48 4.20
CA SER A 74 11.84 3.76 3.57
C SER A 74 12.41 2.54 2.86
N VAL A 75 12.25 1.35 3.44
CA VAL A 75 12.66 0.08 2.83
C VAL A 75 11.79 -0.27 1.62
N GLU A 76 10.49 0.01 1.69
CA GLU A 76 9.58 -0.26 0.56
C GLU A 76 9.83 0.67 -0.64
N VAL A 77 10.23 1.91 -0.39
CA VAL A 77 10.68 2.85 -1.43
C VAL A 77 11.99 2.40 -2.06
N ARG A 78 12.94 1.82 -1.29
CA ARG A 78 14.18 1.26 -1.86
C ARG A 78 13.90 0.13 -2.86
N ILE A 79 12.93 -0.73 -2.54
CA ILE A 79 12.64 -1.95 -3.34
C ILE A 79 11.78 -1.65 -4.56
N LYS A 80 10.71 -0.87 -4.40
CA LYS A 80 9.77 -0.55 -5.51
C LYS A 80 10.04 0.79 -6.18
N GLY A 81 11.06 1.53 -5.74
CA GLY A 81 11.35 2.88 -6.22
C GLY A 81 10.14 3.81 -6.08
N LYS A 82 9.78 4.49 -7.17
CA LYS A 82 8.61 5.40 -7.21
C LYS A 82 7.27 4.69 -6.97
N GLY A 83 7.19 3.37 -7.15
CA GLY A 83 6.00 2.55 -6.93
C GLY A 83 5.87 1.95 -5.53
N GLY A 84 6.79 2.26 -4.61
CA GLY A 84 6.71 1.81 -3.21
C GLY A 84 5.52 2.43 -2.48
N LYS A 85 4.95 1.67 -1.53
CA LYS A 85 3.89 2.18 -0.66
C LYS A 85 4.40 3.41 0.08
N ARG A 86 3.60 4.48 0.08
CA ARG A 86 3.88 5.69 0.87
C ARG A 86 2.70 5.88 1.82
N GLU A 87 2.99 6.11 3.10
CA GLU A 87 1.94 6.49 4.04
C GLU A 87 1.21 7.74 3.52
N GLY A 88 -0.11 7.67 3.39
CA GLY A 88 -0.93 8.73 2.81
C GLY A 88 -1.00 8.78 1.27
N ALA A 89 -0.25 7.95 0.53
CA ALA A 89 -0.43 7.83 -0.91
C ALA A 89 -1.52 6.81 -1.25
N GLY A 90 -2.61 7.31 -1.82
CA GLY A 90 -3.76 6.53 -2.20
C GLY A 90 -5.05 7.28 -1.92
N ARG A 91 -6.15 6.81 -2.51
CA ARG A 91 -7.48 7.31 -2.17
C ARG A 91 -7.75 6.94 -0.70
N PRO A 92 -8.14 7.87 0.19
CA PRO A 92 -8.55 7.51 1.53
C PRO A 92 -9.70 6.51 1.41
N VAL A 93 -9.49 5.31 1.97
CA VAL A 93 -10.53 4.30 2.11
C VAL A 93 -11.43 4.79 3.23
N ASN A 94 -12.34 5.71 2.91
CA ASN A 94 -13.42 6.08 3.80
C ASN A 94 -14.55 5.06 3.57
N PRO A 95 -14.76 4.09 4.46
CA PRO A 95 -15.80 3.07 4.28
C PRO A 95 -17.22 3.64 4.32
N ASN A 96 -17.40 4.86 4.85
CA ASN A 96 -18.69 5.55 5.00
C ASN A 96 -18.84 6.74 4.05
N LYS A 97 -18.41 6.62 2.79
CA LYS A 97 -18.63 7.70 1.81
C LYS A 97 -20.03 7.57 1.23
N GLU A 98 -20.97 8.35 1.75
CA GLU A 98 -22.31 8.48 1.16
C GLU A 98 -22.21 8.79 -0.34
N ALA A 99 -23.04 8.10 -1.13
CA ALA A 99 -23.08 8.29 -2.57
C ALA A 99 -23.51 9.73 -2.88
N LYS A 100 -22.59 10.54 -3.39
CA LYS A 100 -22.88 11.91 -3.84
C LYS A 100 -23.33 11.88 -5.29
N VAL A 101 -24.54 12.37 -5.55
CA VAL A 101 -25.04 12.63 -6.91
C VAL A 101 -24.76 14.09 -7.24
N ARG A 102 -24.17 14.36 -8.41
CA ARG A 102 -24.00 15.72 -8.91
C ARG A 102 -25.24 16.12 -9.67
N VAL A 103 -25.93 17.16 -9.19
CA VAL A 103 -27.07 17.76 -9.87
C VAL A 103 -26.64 19.11 -10.44
N TYR A 104 -26.96 19.36 -11.71
CA TYR A 104 -26.72 20.65 -12.35
C TYR A 104 -27.95 21.53 -12.17
N LEU A 105 -27.75 22.73 -11.65
CA LEU A 105 -28.80 23.72 -11.44
C LEU A 105 -28.48 24.98 -12.27
N PRO A 106 -29.51 25.67 -12.79
CA PRO A 106 -29.40 27.03 -13.27
C PRO A 106 -28.71 27.96 -12.24
N LEU A 107 -27.94 28.92 -12.73
CA LEU A 107 -27.03 29.74 -11.91
C LEU A 107 -27.77 30.60 -10.87
N ASP A 108 -28.92 31.13 -11.27
CA ASP A 108 -29.87 31.87 -10.44
C ASP A 108 -30.36 31.03 -9.25
N ILE A 109 -30.80 29.80 -9.48
CA ILE A 109 -31.24 28.88 -8.42
C ILE A 109 -30.05 28.52 -7.51
N ALA A 110 -28.88 28.26 -8.09
CA ALA A 110 -27.68 27.95 -7.32
C ALA A 110 -27.23 29.12 -6.43
N ASN A 111 -27.43 30.37 -6.86
CA ASN A 111 -27.14 31.55 -6.07
C ASN A 111 -28.17 31.77 -4.97
N LEU A 112 -29.47 31.57 -5.28
CA LEU A 112 -30.55 31.62 -4.30
C LEU A 112 -30.31 30.64 -3.14
N LEU A 113 -29.88 29.41 -3.44
CA LEU A 113 -29.61 28.38 -2.42
C LEU A 113 -28.41 28.69 -1.51
N LYS A 114 -27.53 29.63 -1.87
CA LYS A 114 -26.39 30.06 -1.05
C LYS A 114 -26.78 31.12 -0.02
N GLU A 115 -27.94 31.76 -0.16
CA GLU A 115 -28.38 32.79 0.76
C GLU A 115 -28.75 32.20 2.14
N PRO A 116 -28.34 32.85 3.24
CA PRO A 116 -28.62 32.36 4.58
C PRO A 116 -30.13 32.34 4.84
N GLY A 117 -30.64 31.18 5.29
CA GLY A 117 -32.06 30.99 5.64
C GLY A 117 -32.96 30.47 4.51
N VAL A 118 -32.53 30.53 3.24
CA VAL A 118 -33.34 30.06 2.09
C VAL A 118 -33.64 28.57 2.16
N LEU A 119 -32.66 27.73 2.54
CA LEU A 119 -32.87 26.29 2.68
C LEU A 119 -33.92 25.96 3.76
N THR A 120 -33.95 26.73 4.85
CA THR A 120 -34.93 26.55 5.93
C THR A 120 -36.32 26.94 5.46
N TYR A 121 -36.43 28.07 4.73
CA TYR A 121 -37.68 28.52 4.11
C TYR A 121 -38.24 27.50 3.11
N LEU A 122 -37.40 27.00 2.20
CA LEU A 122 -37.80 25.98 1.22
C LEU A 122 -38.27 24.67 1.87
N ARG A 123 -37.59 24.23 2.94
CA ARG A 123 -38.03 23.06 3.72
C ARG A 123 -39.41 23.28 4.34
N GLY A 124 -39.68 24.48 4.85
CA GLY A 124 -40.98 24.85 5.39
C GLY A 124 -42.10 24.81 4.34
N LEU A 125 -41.83 25.35 3.14
CA LEU A 125 -42.77 25.30 2.02
C LEU A 125 -43.07 23.87 1.55
N ILE A 126 -42.05 23.02 1.44
CA ILE A 126 -42.21 21.62 1.02
C ILE A 126 -43.06 20.84 2.04
N HIS A 127 -42.85 21.08 3.34
CA HIS A 127 -43.68 20.48 4.39
C HIS A 127 -45.12 20.98 4.35
N ALA A 128 -45.34 22.28 4.17
CA ALA A 128 -46.68 22.86 4.07
C ALA A 128 -47.46 22.30 2.86
N CYS A 129 -46.78 22.10 1.72
CA CYS A 129 -47.40 21.56 0.52
C CYS A 129 -47.80 20.08 0.66
N HIS A 130 -47.06 19.28 1.45
CA HIS A 130 -47.40 17.88 1.71
C HIS A 130 -48.61 17.71 2.65
N HIS A 131 -48.87 18.68 3.53
CA HIS A 131 -50.02 18.65 4.44
C HIS A 131 -51.32 19.22 3.84
N ALA A 132 -51.25 19.87 2.68
CA ALA A 132 -52.41 20.46 2.00
C ALA A 132 -53.13 19.51 1.03
N HIS A 133 -52.65 18.25 0.89
CA HIS A 133 -53.19 17.23 -0.01
C HIS A 133 -53.70 15.96 0.69
N LEU A 134 -54.16 16.09 1.94
CA LEU A 134 -55.03 15.12 2.62
C LEU A 134 -56.39 15.77 2.89
#